data_AF-A5KSK6-F1
#
_entry.id   AF-A5KSK6-F1
#
_cell.length_a   1.000
_cell.length_b   1.000
_cell.length_c   1.000
_cell.angle_alpha   90.00
_cell.angle_beta   90.00
_cell.angle_gamma   90.00
#
_symmetry.space_group_name_H-M   'P 1'
#
loop_
_entity.id
_entity.type
_entity.pdbx_description
1 polymer ?
#
loop_
_entity_poly.entity_id
_entity_poly.type
_entity_poly.pdbx_seq_one_letter_code
_entity_poly.pdbx_strand_id
1 'polypeptide(L)' 'MTEKEINEISSRLEAAKMLDQGKKYTEIVEKTKLSSRTIARISDWMQNGCDGYSAVLGIVNTHHHGHISPARAE' A
#
# COMPACT_ATOMS: atom_id res chain seq x y z
N MET A 1 7.31 -4.90 -16.79
CA MET A 1 6.78 -3.80 -15.97
C MET A 1 7.64 -2.56 -16.20
N THR A 2 7.00 -1.43 -16.41
CA THR A 2 7.64 -0.11 -16.53
C THR A 2 7.79 0.55 -15.17
N GLU A 3 8.69 1.52 -15.06
CA GLU A 3 8.83 2.34 -13.85
C GLU A 3 7.48 2.94 -13.41
N LYS A 4 6.67 3.39 -14.37
CA LYS A 4 5.34 3.95 -14.11
C LYS A 4 4.40 2.93 -13.48
N GLU A 5 4.40 1.68 -13.98
CA GLU A 5 3.56 0.61 -13.41
C GLU A 5 3.99 0.26 -11.98
N ILE A 6 5.30 0.24 -11.71
CA ILE A 6 5.84 0.02 -10.36
C ILE A 6 5.38 1.13 -9.41
N ASN A 7 5.52 2.39 -9.83
CA ASN A 7 5.09 3.54 -9.05
C ASN A 7 3.58 3.55 -8.79
N GLU A 8 2.79 3.13 -9.78
CA GLU A 8 1.35 3.01 -9.63
C GLU A 8 0.96 1.93 -8.61
N ILE A 9 1.59 0.75 -8.67
CA ILE A 9 1.36 -0.33 -7.72
C ILE A 9 1.77 0.09 -6.31
N SER A 10 2.92 0.75 -6.17
CA SER A 10 3.40 1.30 -4.90
C SER A 10 2.40 2.30 -4.30
N SER A 11 1.89 3.22 -5.12
CA SER A 11 0.90 4.22 -4.68
C SER A 11 -0.42 3.58 -4.23
N ARG A 12 -0.84 2.50 -4.90
CA ARG A 12 -2.06 1.75 -4.51
C ARG A 12 -1.86 1.00 -3.19
N LEU A 13 -0.70 0.39 -2.96
CA LEU A 13 -0.38 -0.25 -1.68
C LEU A 13 -0.34 0.76 -0.54
N GLU A 14 0.25 1.94 -0.75
CA GLU A 14 0.25 3.02 0.24
C GLU A 14 -1.18 3.51 0.54
N ALA A 15 -2.03 3.64 -0.49
CA ALA A 15 -3.43 3.98 -0.27
C ALA A 15 -4.18 2.92 0.56
N ALA A 16 -3.96 1.63 0.29
CA ALA A 16 -4.54 0.55 1.09
C ALA A 16 -4.11 0.61 2.56
N LYS A 17 -2.82 0.87 2.81
CA LYS A 17 -2.29 1.08 4.16
C LYS A 17 -2.92 2.27 4.86
N MET A 18 -3.10 3.40 4.18
CA MET A 18 -3.74 4.58 4.76
C MET A 18 -5.23 4.36 5.02
N LEU A 19 -5.93 3.61 4.16
CA LEU A 19 -7.33 3.21 4.38
C LEU A 19 -7.47 2.33 5.63
N ASP A 20 -6.58 1.36 5.80
CA ASP A 20 -6.51 0.49 6.99
C ASP A 20 -6.30 1.30 8.29
N GLN A 21 -5.54 2.40 8.20
CA GLN A 21 -5.33 3.35 9.29
C GLN A 21 -6.51 4.32 9.52
N GLY A 22 -7.61 4.22 8.75
CA GLY A 22 -8.77 5.09 8.87
C GLY A 22 -8.57 6.52 8.36
N LYS A 23 -7.58 6.75 7.47
CA LYS A 23 -7.32 8.08 6.89
C LYS A 23 -8.44 8.51 5.93
N LYS A 24 -8.69 9.82 5.85
CA LYS A 24 -9.69 10.38 4.95
C LYS A 24 -9.22 10.34 3.50
N TYR A 25 -10.15 10.23 2.57
CA TYR A 25 -9.85 10.18 1.13
C TYR A 25 -9.03 11.39 0.66
N THR A 26 -9.28 12.58 1.21
CA THR A 26 -8.53 13.80 0.86
C THR A 26 -7.04 13.66 1.19
N GLU A 27 -6.71 13.14 2.37
CA GLU A 27 -5.33 12.92 2.79
C GLU A 27 -4.63 11.88 1.90
N ILE A 28 -5.37 10.82 1.52
CA ILE A 28 -4.86 9.75 0.66
C ILE A 28 -4.59 10.26 -0.76
N VAL A 29 -5.48 11.08 -1.32
CA VAL A 29 -5.28 11.72 -2.63
C VAL A 29 -4.05 12.62 -2.60
N GLU A 30 -3.90 13.44 -1.56
CA GLU A 30 -2.76 14.36 -1.42
C GLU A 30 -1.43 13.60 -1.35
N LYS A 31 -1.39 12.49 -0.61
CA LYS A 31 -0.19 11.68 -0.41
C LYS A 31 0.16 10.80 -1.61
N THR A 32 -0.82 10.10 -2.17
CA THR A 32 -0.59 9.05 -3.18
C THR A 32 -0.76 9.53 -4.62
N LYS A 33 -1.34 10.73 -4.81
CA LYS A 33 -1.70 11.29 -6.13
C LYS A 33 -2.68 10.42 -6.93
N LEU A 34 -3.33 9.46 -6.29
CA LEU A 34 -4.39 8.65 -6.90
C LEU A 34 -5.70 9.42 -6.94
N SER A 35 -6.53 9.08 -7.93
CA SER A 35 -7.89 9.62 -8.00
C SER A 35 -8.78 9.02 -6.92
N SER A 36 -9.79 9.77 -6.45
CA SER A 36 -10.78 9.26 -5.50
C SER A 36 -11.51 8.01 -6.00
N ARG A 37 -11.75 7.90 -7.32
CA ARG A 37 -12.33 6.70 -7.95
C ARG A 37 -11.41 5.48 -7.85
N THR A 38 -10.09 5.69 -7.90
CA THR A 38 -9.12 4.62 -7.69
C THR A 38 -9.11 4.18 -6.23
N ILE A 39 -9.09 5.12 -5.30
CA ILE A 39 -9.13 4.84 -3.85
C ILE A 39 -10.43 4.11 -3.48
N ALA A 40 -11.56 4.50 -4.05
CA ALA A 40 -12.84 3.81 -3.86
C ALA A 40 -12.78 2.34 -4.31
N ARG A 41 -12.15 2.05 -5.45
CA ARG A 41 -11.94 0.67 -5.92
C ARG A 41 -11.03 -0.14 -5.00
N ILE A 42 -9.99 0.49 -4.44
CA ILE A 42 -9.09 -0.17 -3.47
C ILE A 42 -9.88 -0.51 -2.21
N SER A 43 -10.66 0.43 -1.67
CA SER A 43 -11.50 0.19 -0.49
C SER A 43 -12.52 -0.93 -0.71
N ASP A 44 -13.16 -0.95 -1.88
CA ASP A 44 -14.07 -2.03 -2.27
C ASP A 44 -13.35 -3.38 -2.35
N TRP A 45 -12.17 -3.45 -2.95
CA TRP A 45 -11.36 -4.68 -2.99
C TRP A 45 -10.86 -5.14 -1.63
N MET A 46 -10.63 -4.21 -0.69
CA MET A 46 -10.26 -4.56 0.69
C MET A 46 -11.43 -5.18 1.45
N GLN A 47 -12.67 -4.77 1.15
CA GLN A 47 -13.87 -5.24 1.84
C GLN A 47 -14.51 -6.48 1.18
N ASN A 48 -14.51 -6.52 -0.15
CA ASN A 48 -15.26 -7.48 -0.97
C ASN A 48 -14.36 -8.33 -1.88
N GLY A 49 -13.03 -8.15 -1.81
CA GLY A 49 -12.08 -8.90 -2.61
C GLY A 49 -11.62 -10.21 -1.95
N CYS A 50 -10.43 -10.67 -2.34
CA CYS A 50 -9.86 -11.95 -1.90
C CYS A 50 -8.79 -11.79 -0.80
N ASP A 51 -8.97 -10.85 0.12
CA ASP A 51 -8.09 -10.61 1.28
C ASP A 51 -6.61 -10.29 1.00
N GLY A 52 -6.21 -10.09 -0.25
CA GLY A 52 -4.80 -9.90 -0.62
C GLY A 52 -4.13 -8.70 0.05
N TYR A 53 -4.83 -7.56 0.13
CA TYR A 53 -4.31 -6.38 0.84
C TYR A 53 -4.14 -6.67 2.33
N SER A 54 -5.15 -7.27 2.97
CA SER A 54 -5.12 -7.62 4.39
C SER A 54 -3.96 -8.57 4.71
N ALA A 55 -3.70 -9.56 3.87
CA ALA A 55 -2.58 -10.48 4.03
C ALA A 55 -1.22 -9.77 3.97
N VAL A 56 -1.01 -8.91 2.97
CA VAL A 56 0.25 -8.14 2.81
C VAL A 56 0.43 -7.16 3.97
N LEU A 57 -0.61 -6.41 4.34
CA LEU A 57 -0.55 -5.47 5.46
C LEU A 57 -0.30 -6.19 6.79
N GLY A 58 -0.88 -7.38 6.99
CA GLY A 58 -0.61 -8.23 8.14
C GLY A 58 0.87 -8.62 8.24
N ILE A 59 1.50 -9.01 7.12
CA ILE A 59 2.94 -9.32 7.08
C ILE A 59 3.76 -8.07 7.42
N VAL A 60 3.47 -6.93 6.78
CA VAL A 60 4.21 -5.67 6.96
C VAL A 60 4.09 -5.16 8.41
N ASN A 61 2.92 -5.30 9.03
CA ASN A 61 2.68 -4.85 10.40
C ASN A 61 3.22 -5.82 11.46
N THR A 62 3.25 -7.13 11.16
CA THR A 62 3.71 -8.17 12.11
C THR A 62 5.23 -8.35 12.08
N HIS A 63 5.86 -8.14 10.93
CA HIS A 63 7.31 -8.28 10.80
C HIS A 63 8.01 -6.96 11.15
N HIS A 64 8.38 -6.82 12.43
CA HIS A 64 9.68 -6.22 12.76
C HIS A 64 10.77 -7.07 12.10
N HIS A 65 10.98 -6.91 10.79
CA HIS A 65 12.22 -7.38 10.17
C HIS A 65 13.34 -6.65 10.89
N GLY A 66 14.03 -7.36 11.79
CA GLY A 66 15.37 -6.98 12.19
C GLY A 66 16.13 -6.75 10.90
N HIS A 67 16.45 -5.48 10.63
CA HIS A 67 17.22 -5.06 9.48
C HIS A 67 18.56 -5.80 9.53
N ILE A 68 18.68 -6.90 8.78
CA ILE A 68 19.98 -7.45 8.44
C ILE A 68 20.50 -6.48 7.39
N SER A 69 21.31 -5.51 7.84
CA SER A 69 22.03 -4.63 6.95
C SER A 69 22.69 -5.47 5.87
N PRO A 70 22.57 -5.12 4.58
CA PRO A 70 23.30 -5.84 3.55
C PRO A 70 24.77 -5.82 3.95
N ALA A 71 25.40 -7.00 4.01
CA ALA A 71 26.82 -7.09 4.26
C ALA A 71 27.51 -6.15 3.27
N ARG A 72 28.21 -5.15 3.79
CA ARG A 72 29.01 -4.22 2.99
C ARG A 72 29.96 -5.08 2.17
N ALA A 73 29.81 -5.11 0.86
CA ALA A 73 30.85 -5.62 -0.01
C ALA A 73 32.03 -4.64 0.13
N GLU A 74 33.10 -5.13 0.76
CA GLU A 74 34.43 -4.52 0.76
C GLU A 74 35.10 -4.65 -0.62
#